data_AF-A0A962DUA8-F1
#
_entry.id   AF-A0A962DUA8-F1
#
_cell.length_a   1.000
_cell.length_b   1.000
_cell.length_c   1.000
_cell.angle_alpha   90.00
_cell.angle_beta   90.00
_cell.angle_gamma   90.00
#
_symmetry.space_group_name_H-M   'P 1'
#
loop_
_entity.id
_entity.type
_entity.pdbx_description
1 polymer ?
#
loop_
_entity_poly.entity_id
_entity_poly.type
_entity_poly.pdbx_seq_one_letter_code
_entity_poly.pdbx_strand_id
1 'polypeptide(L)'
;GSVAIVGGPSSNRWIGPLSGALWAELRAPFSKHEMGFMLAELKPVDLQALADLMQSGQLTPVIDRSFPLSEVAQALQYLETGRARGKVVVTMN
;
A
#
# COMPACT_ATOMS: atom_id res chain seq x y z
N GLY A 1 8.65 -19.76 0.65
CA GLY A 1 8.86 -18.33 0.96
C GLY A 1 7.66 -17.82 1.74
N SER A 2 7.75 -16.62 2.32
CA SER A 2 6.67 -16.04 3.12
C SER A 2 6.04 -14.85 2.39
N VAL A 3 4.72 -14.75 2.43
CA VAL A 3 3.96 -13.65 1.82
C VAL A 3 3.26 -12.88 2.94
N ALA A 4 3.59 -11.59 3.07
CA ALA A 4 2.91 -10.71 4.00
C ALA A 4 1.77 -9.97 3.28
N ILE A 5 0.56 -10.07 3.83
CA ILE A 5 -0.57 -9.26 3.40
C ILE A 5 -0.50 -7.93 4.16
N VAL A 6 -0.23 -6.84 3.44
CA VAL A 6 -0.14 -5.48 3.97
C VAL A 6 -1.28 -4.67 3.35
N GLY A 7 -2.18 -4.14 4.18
CA GLY A 7 -3.28 -3.31 3.73
C GLY A 7 -4.49 -3.34 4.66
N GLY A 8 -5.25 -2.25 4.68
CA GLY A 8 -6.61 -2.23 5.23
C GLY A 8 -7.61 -2.79 4.21
N PRO A 9 -8.87 -3.03 4.60
CA PRO A 9 -9.90 -3.58 3.73
C PRO A 9 -9.99 -2.82 2.40
N SER A 10 -9.65 -3.46 1.28
CA SER A 10 -9.84 -2.86 -0.04
C SER A 10 -11.34 -2.79 -0.35
N SER A 11 -11.78 -1.61 -0.76
CA SER A 11 -13.16 -1.26 -1.09
C SER A 11 -13.79 -2.19 -2.13
N ASN A 12 -14.67 -3.08 -1.70
CA ASN A 12 -15.85 -3.47 -2.48
C ASN A 12 -17.09 -3.23 -1.60
N ARG A 13 -17.88 -2.22 -1.95
CA ARG A 13 -18.92 -1.61 -1.10
C ARG A 13 -20.15 -2.50 -0.82
N TRP A 14 -20.18 -3.71 -1.38
CA TRP A 14 -21.26 -4.69 -1.23
C TRP A 14 -20.88 -5.93 -0.40
N ILE A 15 -19.58 -6.21 -0.26
CA ILE A 15 -19.01 -7.33 0.52
C ILE A 15 -17.60 -6.89 0.89
N GLY A 16 -17.50 -6.16 2.00
CA GLY A 16 -16.29 -5.42 2.40
C GLY A 16 -15.08 -6.29 2.80
N PRO A 17 -14.49 -6.10 4.00
CA PRO A 17 -13.22 -6.72 4.42
C PRO A 17 -13.13 -8.25 4.28
N LEU A 18 -14.28 -8.92 4.22
CA LEU A 18 -14.39 -10.36 4.23
C LEU A 18 -13.93 -11.02 2.92
N SER A 19 -14.07 -10.35 1.77
CA SER A 19 -13.75 -10.98 0.47
C SER A 19 -12.24 -11.19 0.28
N GLY A 20 -11.41 -10.21 0.63
CA GLY A 20 -9.95 -10.31 0.53
C GLY A 20 -9.35 -11.35 1.49
N ALA A 21 -9.82 -11.37 2.74
CA ALA A 21 -9.42 -12.38 3.72
C ALA A 21 -9.90 -13.79 3.32
N LEU A 22 -11.14 -13.93 2.84
CA LEU A 22 -11.69 -15.20 2.38
C LEU A 22 -10.95 -15.76 1.16
N TRP A 23 -10.57 -14.91 0.19
CA TRP A 23 -9.77 -15.36 -0.96
C TRP A 23 -8.35 -15.76 -0.58
N ALA A 24 -7.76 -15.15 0.44
CA ALA A 24 -6.45 -15.54 0.97
C ALA A 24 -6.53 -16.90 1.69
N GLU A 25 -7.55 -17.11 2.51
CA GLU A 25 -7.75 -18.35 3.28
C GLU A 25 -8.11 -19.54 2.37
N LEU A 26 -8.95 -19.33 1.34
CA LEU A 26 -9.27 -20.36 0.35
C LEU A 26 -8.08 -20.75 -0.55
N ARG A 27 -7.09 -19.86 -0.74
CA ARG A 27 -5.86 -20.17 -1.50
C ARG A 27 -4.70 -20.67 -0.63
N ALA A 28 -4.82 -20.61 0.69
CA ALA A 28 -3.81 -21.09 1.62
C ALA A 28 -3.42 -22.56 1.45
N PRO A 29 -4.35 -23.53 1.27
CA PRO A 29 -3.96 -24.92 1.06
C PRO A 29 -3.35 -25.18 -0.33
N PHE A 30 -3.52 -24.27 -1.29
CA PHE A 30 -2.94 -24.36 -2.63
C PHE A 30 -1.60 -23.61 -2.77
N SER A 31 -1.17 -22.90 -1.73
CA SER A 31 0.08 -22.14 -1.74
C SER A 31 1.15 -22.84 -0.91
N LYS A 32 2.34 -23.07 -1.50
CA LYS A 32 3.54 -23.55 -0.78
C LYS A 32 4.20 -22.47 0.10
N HIS A 33 3.50 -21.36 0.36
CA HIS A 33 4.06 -20.17 1.02
C HIS A 33 3.23 -19.85 2.27
N GLU A 34 3.92 -19.66 3.40
CA GLU A 34 3.29 -19.18 4.63
C GLU A 34 2.76 -17.77 4.40
N MET A 35 1.45 -17.59 4.59
CA MET A 35 0.79 -16.29 4.48
C MET A 35 0.52 -15.74 5.87
N GLY A 36 0.97 -14.51 6.13
CA GLY A 36 0.73 -13.80 7.38
C GLY A 36 0.18 -12.40 7.13
N PHE A 37 -0.70 -11.91 8.00
CA PHE A 37 -1.12 -10.52 7.99
C PHE A 37 -0.10 -9.67 8.75
N MET A 38 0.34 -8.56 8.15
CA MET A 38 1.19 -7.58 8.83
C MET A 38 0.35 -6.39 9.23
N LEU A 39 0.10 -6.26 10.54
CA LEU A 39 -0.45 -5.05 11.12
C LEU A 39 0.72 -4.21 11.65
N ALA A 40 0.86 -3.00 11.11
CA ALA A 40 1.87 -2.05 11.56
C ALA A 40 1.24 -1.06 12.54
N GLU A 41 1.92 -0.84 13.67
CA GLU A 41 1.62 0.24 14.60
C GLU A 41 2.38 1.49 14.15
N LEU A 42 1.75 2.67 14.15
CA LEU A 42 2.42 3.90 13.77
C LEU A 42 3.30 4.42 14.92
N LYS A 43 4.61 4.14 14.86
CA LYS A 43 5.59 4.65 15.84
C LYS A 43 6.52 5.70 15.22
N PRO A 44 6.82 6.81 15.93
CA PRO A 44 7.75 7.82 15.43
C PRO A 44 9.16 7.27 15.12
N VAL A 45 9.63 6.29 15.90
CA VAL A 45 10.95 5.66 15.69
C VAL A 45 11.04 4.94 14.34
N ASP A 46 9.93 4.35 13.87
CA ASP A 46 9.90 3.65 12.58
C ASP A 46 9.96 4.65 11.42
N LEU A 47 9.31 5.80 11.55
CA LEU A 47 9.41 6.88 10.57
C LEU A 47 10.83 7.49 10.52
N GLN A 48 11.48 7.63 11.67
CA GLN A 48 12.87 8.07 11.72
C GLN A 48 13.80 7.08 11.01
N ALA A 49 13.63 5.78 11.26
CA ALA A 49 14.40 4.74 10.57
C ALA A 49 14.20 4.80 9.05
N LEU A 50 12.97 5.00 8.57
CA LEU A 50 12.70 5.17 7.14
C LEU A 50 13.37 6.44 6.57
N ALA A 51 13.36 7.54 7.31
CA ALA A 51 14.03 8.78 6.91
C ALA A 51 15.55 8.60 6.78
N ASP A 52 16.18 7.91 7.73
CA ASP A 52 17.63 7.65 7.71
C ASP A 52 18.03 6.76 6.51
N LEU A 53 17.20 5.76 6.19
CA LEU A 53 17.39 4.92 5.00
C LEU A 53 17.23 5.72 3.70
N MET A 54 16.29 6.67 3.66
CA MET A 54 16.13 7.57 2.51
C MET A 54 17.31 8.51 2.36
N GLN A 55 17.79 9.11 3.45
CA GLN A 55 18.92 10.04 3.44
C GLN A 55 20.24 9.37 3.03
N SER A 56 20.46 8.13 3.47
CA SER A 56 21.63 7.34 3.11
C SER A 56 21.56 6.74 1.69
N GLY A 57 20.46 6.92 0.96
CA GLY A 57 20.26 6.38 -0.39
C GLY A 57 19.97 4.87 -0.42
N GLN A 58 19.88 4.21 0.74
CA GLN A 58 19.56 2.79 0.85
C GLN A 58 18.09 2.49 0.54
N LEU A 59 17.21 3.49 0.66
CA LEU A 59 15.80 3.41 0.30
C LEU A 59 15.42 4.58 -0.62
N THR A 60 15.01 4.28 -1.84
CA THR A 60 14.46 5.29 -2.77
C THR A 60 12.98 5.03 -2.99
N PRO A 61 12.06 5.96 -2.62
CA PRO A 61 10.64 5.77 -2.89
C PRO A 61 10.39 5.86 -4.40
N VAL A 62 9.61 4.91 -4.91
CA VAL A 62 9.12 4.98 -6.29
C VAL A 62 7.88 5.87 -6.32
N ILE A 63 8.03 7.05 -6.91
CA ILE A 63 6.92 7.96 -7.19
C ILE A 63 6.41 7.64 -8.60
N ASP A 64 5.14 7.27 -8.68
CA ASP A 64 4.51 6.93 -9.96
C ASP A 64 4.08 8.20 -10.71
N ARG A 65 3.31 9.06 -10.01
CA ARG A 65 2.80 10.32 -10.54
C ARG A 65 2.72 11.38 -9.45
N SER A 66 2.93 12.62 -9.87
CA SER A 66 2.72 13.81 -9.06
C SER A 66 1.62 14.66 -9.69
N PHE A 67 0.69 15.14 -8.88
CA PHE A 67 -0.40 16.03 -9.28
C PHE A 67 -0.34 17.32 -8.48
N PRO A 68 -0.57 18.51 -9.06
CA PRO A 68 -0.74 19.73 -8.29
C PRO A 68 -1.99 19.64 -7.40
N LEU A 69 -2.04 20.43 -6.33
CA LEU A 69 -3.18 20.47 -5.41
C LEU A 69 -4.51 20.74 -6.13
N SER A 70 -4.49 21.54 -7.21
CA SER A 70 -5.67 21.80 -8.05
C SER A 70 -6.24 20.56 -8.73
N GLU A 71 -5.46 19.48 -8.84
CA GLU A 71 -5.80 18.24 -9.55
C GLU A 71 -6.04 17.04 -8.63
N VAL A 72 -6.29 17.26 -7.32
CA VAL A 72 -6.57 16.17 -6.36
C VAL A 72 -7.68 15.23 -6.84
N ALA A 73 -8.72 15.75 -7.50
CA ALA A 73 -9.78 14.92 -8.06
C ALA A 73 -9.27 13.93 -9.11
N GLN A 74 -8.30 14.34 -9.94
CA GLN A 74 -7.68 13.51 -10.96
C GLN A 74 -6.71 12.50 -10.33
N ALA A 75 -5.98 12.91 -9.30
CA ALA A 75 -5.12 12.02 -8.52
C ALA A 75 -5.91 10.86 -7.90
N LEU A 76 -7.10 11.15 -7.33
CA LEU A 76 -8.00 10.15 -6.78
C LEU A 76 -8.56 9.22 -7.86
N GLN A 77 -9.07 9.76 -8.97
CA GLN A 77 -9.54 8.95 -10.10
C GLN A 77 -8.46 8.01 -10.62
N TYR A 78 -7.20 8.47 -10.70
CA TYR A 78 -6.07 7.64 -11.08
C TYR A 78 -5.82 6.51 -10.07
N LEU A 79 -5.81 6.83 -8.78
CA LEU A 79 -5.61 5.86 -7.70
C LEU A 79 -6.69 4.77 -7.70
N GLU A 80 -7.95 5.16 -7.90
CA GLU A 80 -9.10 4.24 -7.97
C GLU A 80 -9.02 3.24 -9.13
N THR A 81 -8.24 3.52 -10.18
CA THR A 81 -8.02 2.54 -11.25
C THR A 81 -7.22 1.31 -10.80
N GLY A 82 -6.56 1.37 -9.63
CA GLY A 82 -5.67 0.31 -9.14
C GLY A 82 -4.39 0.14 -9.97
N ARG A 83 -4.12 1.05 -10.92
CA ARG A 83 -2.94 0.98 -11.80
C ARG A 83 -1.70 1.67 -11.22
N ALA A 84 -1.81 2.29 -10.06
CA ALA A 84 -0.71 3.01 -9.44
C ALA A 84 0.42 2.03 -9.06
N ARG A 85 1.64 2.31 -9.53
CA ARG A 85 2.87 1.56 -9.26
C ARG A 85 3.82 2.39 -8.38
N GLY A 86 3.60 2.33 -7.07
CA GLY A 86 4.37 3.10 -6.09
C GLY A 86 3.49 4.11 -5.38
N LYS A 87 4.00 5.33 -5.16
CA LYS A 87 3.28 6.40 -4.49
C LYS A 87 2.77 7.44 -5.49
N VAL A 88 1.53 7.88 -5.28
CA VAL A 88 0.97 9.08 -5.91
C VAL A 88 1.16 10.25 -4.96
N VAL A 89 1.72 11.35 -5.44
CA VAL A 89 2.04 12.54 -4.63
C VAL A 89 1.19 13.72 -5.08
N VAL A 90 0.72 14.52 -4.11
CA VAL A 90 0.10 15.82 -4.37
C VAL A 90 1.10 16.92 -4.01
N THR A 91 1.36 17.84 -4.94
CA THR A 91 2.32 18.94 -4.78
C THR A 91 1.61 20.27 -4.52
N MET A 92 2.18 21.12 -3.67
CA MET A 92 1.57 22.37 -3.19
C MET A 92 2.18 23.63 -3.83
N ASN A 93 2.88 23.48 -4.96
CA ASN A 93 3.67 24.54 -5.57
C ASN A 93 2.83 25.55 -6.34
#